data_AF-A0A2K8WRW5-F1
#
_entry.id   AF-A0A2K8WRW5-F1
#
_cell.length_a   1.000
_cell.length_b   1.000
_cell.length_c   1.000
_cell.angle_alpha   90.00
_cell.angle_beta   90.00
_cell.angle_gamma   90.00
#
_symmetry.space_group_name_H-M   'P 1'
#
loop_
_entity.id
_entity.type
_entity.pdbx_description
1 polymer ?
#
loop_
_entity_poly.entity_id
_entity_poly.type
_entity_poly.pdbx_seq_one_letter_code
_entity_poly.pdbx_strand_id
1 'polypeptide(L)'
;MTIPRNPTETVPLIDNYCSFYRSLFSDVRNYEYFKYLHLGLISTLKRKSLPEISEIVNVSSQGLHHFLTKSNWNSSDLEKVRLKYILSILIDTPITVIIDETGDRKKRCDPASAKDARERAPR
;
A
#
# COMPACT_ATOMS: atom_id res chain seq x y z
N MET A 1 30.63 -3.43 1.94
CA MET A 1 29.23 -2.97 1.93
C MET A 1 28.80 -2.88 0.47
N THR A 2 27.75 -3.59 0.07
CA THR A 2 27.28 -3.57 -1.33
C THR A 2 26.40 -2.36 -1.57
N ILE A 3 26.65 -1.64 -2.66
CA ILE A 3 25.83 -0.50 -3.05
C ILE A 3 24.45 -1.03 -3.46
N PRO A 4 23.33 -0.47 -2.93
CA PRO A 4 22.00 -0.89 -3.34
C PRO A 4 21.83 -0.66 -4.84
N ARG A 5 21.26 -1.64 -5.56
CA ARG A 5 20.93 -1.46 -6.97
C ARG A 5 19.88 -0.36 -7.16
N ASN A 6 19.78 0.17 -8.38
CA ASN A 6 18.68 1.07 -8.73
C ASN A 6 17.34 0.30 -8.73
N PRO A 7 16.24 0.94 -8.28
CA PRO A 7 14.91 0.38 -8.40
C PRO A 7 14.48 0.34 -9.87
N THR A 8 13.68 -0.66 -10.22
CA THR A 8 13.07 -0.82 -11.53
C THR A 8 12.10 0.34 -11.79
N GLU A 9 12.18 0.92 -12.98
CA GLU A 9 11.30 2.01 -13.41
C GLU A 9 9.87 1.51 -13.67
N THR A 10 8.89 2.38 -13.49
CA THR A 10 7.50 2.11 -13.89
C THR A 10 7.03 3.17 -14.88
N VAL A 11 5.82 3.72 -14.73
CA VAL A 11 5.39 4.89 -15.50
C VAL A 11 5.89 6.16 -14.81
N PRO A 12 6.31 7.21 -15.57
CA PRO A 12 6.90 8.42 -14.98
C PRO A 12 6.05 9.07 -13.90
N LEU A 13 4.73 9.06 -14.06
CA LEU A 13 3.80 9.59 -13.05
C LEU A 13 3.96 8.89 -11.69
N ILE A 14 4.03 7.56 -11.67
CA ILE A 14 4.21 6.77 -10.45
C ILE A 14 5.62 6.97 -9.91
N ASP A 15 6.63 6.96 -10.77
CA ASP A 15 8.03 7.13 -10.36
C ASP A 15 8.26 8.49 -9.69
N ASN A 16 7.73 9.56 -10.30
CA ASN A 16 7.80 10.91 -9.75
C ASN A 16 7.06 11.02 -8.42
N TYR A 17 5.83 10.53 -8.34
CA TYR A 17 5.07 10.54 -7.08
C TYR A 17 5.77 9.73 -5.98
N CYS A 18 6.23 8.52 -6.29
CA CYS A 18 6.88 7.65 -5.32
C CYS A 18 8.29 8.14 -4.93
N SER A 19 8.94 8.99 -5.73
CA SER A 19 10.27 9.54 -5.43
C SER A 19 10.31 10.28 -4.08
N PHE A 20 9.22 10.97 -3.74
CA PHE A 20 9.02 11.68 -2.47
C PHE A 20 9.13 10.77 -1.23
N TYR A 21 8.91 9.47 -1.40
CA TYR A 21 8.87 8.47 -0.32
C TYR A 21 10.11 7.56 -0.30
N ARG A 22 11.07 7.76 -1.22
CA ARG A 22 12.21 6.84 -1.39
C ARG A 22 13.01 6.62 -0.11
N SER A 23 13.16 7.66 0.71
CA SER A 23 13.91 7.61 1.98
C SER A 23 13.27 6.74 3.06
N LEU A 24 11.98 6.39 2.91
CA LEU A 24 11.28 5.51 3.85
C LEU A 24 11.66 4.04 3.73
N PHE A 25 12.41 3.67 2.67
CA PHE A 25 12.69 2.28 2.35
C PHE A 25 14.20 2.02 2.33
N SER A 26 14.67 1.19 3.25
CA SER A 26 16.05 0.71 3.28
C SER A 26 16.32 -0.36 2.21
N ASP A 27 15.37 -1.27 1.97
CA ASP A 27 15.43 -2.27 0.89
C ASP A 27 14.82 -1.71 -0.40
N VAL A 28 15.58 -1.78 -1.49
CA VAL A 28 15.16 -1.39 -2.85
C VAL A 28 13.90 -2.15 -3.28
N ARG A 29 13.76 -3.43 -2.91
CA ARG A 29 12.57 -4.22 -3.23
C ARG A 29 11.32 -3.67 -2.57
N ASN A 30 11.41 -3.23 -1.31
CA ASN A 30 10.26 -2.62 -0.63
C ASN A 30 9.82 -1.35 -1.35
N TYR A 31 10.78 -0.54 -1.82
CA TYR A 31 10.47 0.63 -2.61
C TYR A 31 9.82 0.28 -3.96
N GLU A 32 10.28 -0.76 -4.65
CA GLU A 32 9.63 -1.24 -5.88
C GLU A 32 8.20 -1.73 -5.63
N TYR A 33 7.97 -2.54 -4.59
CA TYR A 33 6.63 -2.98 -4.24
C TYR A 33 5.71 -1.83 -3.84
N PHE A 34 6.24 -0.76 -3.25
CA PHE A 34 5.49 0.48 -3.04
C PHE A 34 5.04 1.12 -4.36
N LYS A 35 5.94 1.20 -5.35
CA LYS A 35 5.62 1.70 -6.71
C LYS A 35 4.59 0.83 -7.41
N TYR A 36 4.77 -0.49 -7.41
CA TYR A 36 3.84 -1.44 -8.02
C TYR A 36 2.45 -1.40 -7.39
N LEU A 37 2.39 -1.26 -6.06
CA LEU A 37 1.11 -1.09 -5.37
C LEU A 37 0.39 0.18 -5.84
N HIS A 38 1.08 1.31 -5.97
CA HIS A 38 0.48 2.55 -6.49
C HIS A 38 0.01 2.39 -7.93
N LEU A 39 0.84 1.80 -8.79
CA LEU A 39 0.47 1.51 -10.18
C LEU A 39 -0.83 0.69 -10.26
N GLY A 40 -0.91 -0.39 -9.48
CA GLY A 40 -2.12 -1.20 -9.35
C GLY A 40 -3.33 -0.43 -8.81
N LEU A 41 -3.12 0.42 -7.79
CA LEU A 41 -4.17 1.21 -7.17
C LEU A 41 -4.73 2.31 -8.07
N ILE A 42 -3.94 2.89 -8.99
CA ILE A 42 -4.44 3.90 -9.94
C ILE A 42 -4.99 3.29 -11.24
N SER A 43 -4.65 2.03 -11.51
CA SER A 43 -5.15 1.33 -12.70
C SER A 43 -6.68 1.22 -12.75
N THR A 44 -7.21 0.94 -13.94
CA THR A 44 -8.64 0.77 -14.21
C THR A 44 -9.19 -0.59 -13.77
N LEU A 45 -8.47 -1.34 -12.93
CA LEU A 45 -8.92 -2.61 -12.38
C LEU A 45 -10.28 -2.48 -11.68
N LYS A 46 -11.22 -3.34 -12.07
CA LYS A 46 -12.57 -3.41 -11.48
C LYS A 46 -12.53 -3.73 -9.98
N ARG A 47 -11.56 -4.54 -9.56
CA ARG A 47 -11.32 -4.90 -8.17
C ARG A 47 -9.85 -4.70 -7.87
N LYS A 48 -9.58 -4.09 -6.72
CA LYS A 48 -8.24 -3.65 -6.29
C LYS A 48 -7.65 -4.65 -5.29
N SER A 49 -7.78 -5.95 -5.56
CA SER A 49 -7.21 -6.99 -4.70
C SER A 49 -5.71 -7.21 -4.99
N LEU A 50 -4.95 -7.72 -4.02
CA LEU A 50 -3.51 -7.98 -4.24
C LEU A 50 -3.25 -8.99 -5.37
N PRO A 51 -4.03 -10.08 -5.54
CA PRO A 51 -3.87 -10.96 -6.70
C PRO A 51 -4.08 -10.24 -8.03
N GLU A 52 -5.16 -9.47 -8.19
CA GLU A 52 -5.45 -8.76 -9.45
C GLU A 52 -4.41 -7.67 -9.74
N ILE A 53 -3.94 -6.95 -8.72
CA ILE A 53 -2.83 -6.00 -8.87
C ILE A 53 -1.56 -6.72 -9.30
N SER A 54 -1.27 -7.88 -8.70
CA SER A 54 -0.05 -8.65 -9.00
C SER A 54 0.01 -9.12 -10.45
N GLU A 55 -1.14 -9.47 -11.04
CA GLU A 55 -1.25 -9.85 -12.45
C GLU A 55 -0.93 -8.67 -13.37
N ILE A 56 -1.48 -7.48 -13.09
CA ILE A 56 -1.30 -6.33 -13.99
C ILE A 56 0.11 -5.73 -13.92
N VAL A 57 0.75 -5.77 -12.74
CA VAL A 57 2.12 -5.26 -12.55
C VAL A 57 3.19 -6.35 -12.71
N ASN A 58 2.78 -7.57 -13.04
CA ASN A 58 3.64 -8.74 -13.27
C ASN A 58 4.61 -9.03 -12.11
N VAL A 59 4.10 -9.10 -10.88
CA VAL A 59 4.87 -9.46 -9.67
C VAL A 59 4.15 -10.53 -8.86
N SER A 60 4.80 -11.07 -7.83
CA SER A 60 4.14 -12.03 -6.93
C SER A 60 3.12 -11.35 -6.00
N SER A 61 1.95 -11.97 -5.86
CA SER A 61 0.94 -11.55 -4.88
C SER A 61 1.44 -11.69 -3.44
N GLN A 62 2.24 -12.73 -3.15
CA GLN A 62 2.90 -12.87 -1.85
C GLN A 62 3.90 -11.75 -1.57
N GLY A 63 4.58 -11.22 -2.60
CA GLY A 63 5.48 -10.09 -2.48
C GLY A 63 4.76 -8.81 -2.07
N LEU A 64 3.62 -8.51 -2.70
CA LEU A 64 2.76 -7.39 -2.29
C LEU A 64 2.21 -7.58 -0.88
N HIS A 65 1.82 -8.80 -0.52
CA HIS A 65 1.36 -9.10 0.84
C HIS A 65 2.46 -8.92 1.89
N HIS A 66 3.67 -9.43 1.60
CA HIS A 66 4.84 -9.26 2.46
C HIS A 66 5.18 -7.78 2.62
N PHE A 67 5.15 -7.02 1.52
CA PHE A 67 5.34 -5.58 1.53
C PHE A 67 4.43 -4.86 2.52
N LEU A 68 3.14 -5.23 2.56
CA LEU A 68 2.16 -4.59 3.44
C LEU A 68 2.22 -5.05 4.90
N THR A 69 2.73 -6.25 5.17
CA THR A 69 2.57 -6.90 6.48
C THR A 69 3.87 -7.16 7.23
N LYS A 70 5.01 -7.18 6.52
CA LYS A 70 6.32 -7.59 7.06
C LYS A 70 7.44 -6.61 6.78
N SER A 71 7.30 -5.72 5.79
CA SER A 71 8.35 -4.77 5.48
C SER A 71 8.51 -3.68 6.54
N ASN A 72 9.76 -3.22 6.71
CA ASN A 72 10.16 -2.32 7.80
C ASN A 72 9.90 -0.84 7.48
N TRP A 73 8.69 -0.48 7.02
CA TRP A 73 8.27 0.91 6.87
C TRP A 73 7.12 1.22 7.84
N ASN A 74 6.97 2.49 8.22
CA ASN A 74 5.99 2.92 9.22
C ASN A 74 4.90 3.79 8.55
N SER A 75 3.63 3.52 8.86
CA SER A 75 2.50 4.27 8.32
C SER A 75 2.47 5.74 8.77
N SER A 76 2.88 6.03 10.01
CA SER A 76 3.00 7.40 10.54
C SER A 76 4.05 8.21 9.79
N ASP A 77 5.18 7.60 9.41
CA ASP A 77 6.22 8.31 8.65
C ASP A 77 5.79 8.55 7.20
N LEU A 78 5.10 7.57 6.59
CA LEU A 78 4.47 7.73 5.28
C LEU A 78 3.44 8.87 5.30
N GLU A 79 2.62 8.95 6.35
CA GLU A 79 1.64 10.00 6.55
C GLU A 79 2.30 11.39 6.68
N LYS A 80 3.34 11.52 7.51
CA LYS A 80 4.09 12.77 7.66
C LYS A 80 4.67 13.25 6.33
N VAL A 81 5.30 12.34 5.57
CA VAL A 81 5.86 12.67 4.24
C VAL A 81 4.75 13.10 3.30
N ARG A 82 3.63 12.35 3.25
CA ARG A 82 2.48 12.68 2.39
C ARG A 82 1.91 14.06 2.72
N LEU A 83 1.65 14.36 3.98
CA LEU A 83 1.11 15.65 4.41
C LEU A 83 2.08 16.80 4.11
N LYS A 84 3.38 16.60 4.36
CA LYS A 84 4.42 17.58 4.02
C LYS A 84 4.36 17.96 2.54
N TYR A 85 4.32 16.99 1.64
CA TYR A 85 4.31 17.26 0.20
C TYR A 85 2.98 17.84 -0.27
N ILE A 86 1.84 17.35 0.22
CA ILE A 86 0.52 17.92 -0.08
C ILE A 86 0.50 19.41 0.31
N LEU A 87 0.93 19.76 1.54
CA LEU A 87 0.96 21.15 1.99
C LEU A 87 1.91 22.01 1.14
N SER A 88 3.07 21.48 0.75
CA SER A 88 4.00 22.22 -0.11
C SER A 88 3.44 22.54 -1.50
N ILE A 89 2.56 21.68 -2.04
CA ILE A 89 1.90 21.89 -3.33
C ILE A 89 0.73 22.87 -3.19
N LEU A 90 0.05 22.88 -2.05
CA LEU A 90 -1.16 23.67 -1.81
C LEU A 90 -0.89 25.05 -1.18
N ILE A 91 0.36 25.39 -0.84
CA ILE A 91 0.70 26.54 0.03
C ILE A 91 0.14 27.90 -0.46
N ASP A 92 0.04 28.10 -1.78
CA ASP A 92 -0.45 29.34 -2.38
C ASP A 92 -1.88 29.23 -2.94
N THR A 93 -2.58 28.14 -2.60
CA THR A 93 -3.94 27.88 -3.09
C THR A 93 -4.93 27.93 -1.91
N PRO A 94 -5.98 28.78 -1.97
CA PRO A 94 -7.07 28.69 -1.01
C PRO A 94 -7.70 27.29 -1.06
N ILE A 95 -7.75 26.60 0.08
CA ILE A 95 -8.31 25.25 0.20
C ILE A 95 -9.48 25.23 1.18
N THR A 96 -10.42 24.33 0.94
CA THR A 96 -11.45 23.95 1.91
C THR A 96 -11.09 22.57 2.45
N VAL A 97 -10.89 22.47 3.76
CA VAL A 97 -10.63 21.20 4.44
C VAL A 97 -11.97 20.60 4.87
N ILE A 98 -12.29 19.42 4.36
CA ILE A 98 -13.47 18.65 4.75
C ILE A 98 -13.02 17.57 5.73
N ILE A 99 -13.58 17.57 6.94
CA ILE A 99 -13.30 16.59 7.99
C ILE A 99 -14.57 15.76 8.18
N ASP A 100 -14.43 14.45 7.97
CA ASP A 100 -15.49 13.47 8.18
C ASP A 100 -14.92 12.30 9.01
N GLU A 101 -15.67 11.84 9.99
CA GLU A 101 -15.27 10.70 10.84
C GLU A 101 -15.86 9.41 10.27
N THR A 102 -15.01 8.57 9.66
CA THR A 102 -15.43 7.24 9.22
C THR A 102 -15.15 6.21 10.32
N GLY A 103 -16.18 5.85 11.10
CA GLY A 103 -16.04 5.06 12.34
C GLY A 103 -16.32 3.55 12.24
N ASP A 104 -16.94 3.07 11.16
CA ASP A 104 -17.27 1.64 11.07
C ASP A 104 -16.04 0.81 10.73
N ARG A 105 -15.49 0.14 11.76
CA ARG A 105 -14.54 -0.94 11.55
C ARG A 105 -15.17 -1.93 10.57
N LYS A 106 -14.47 -2.20 9.47
CA LYS A 106 -14.83 -3.26 8.53
C LYS A 106 -15.12 -4.52 9.35
N LYS A 107 -16.38 -4.98 9.35
CA LYS A 107 -16.78 -6.23 10.00
C LYS A 107 -15.83 -7.31 9.48
N ARG A 108 -14.98 -7.84 10.35
CA ARG A 108 -14.21 -9.03 9.99
C ARG A 108 -15.24 -10.14 9.81
N CYS A 109 -15.14 -10.89 8.72
CA CYS A 109 -15.44 -12.31 8.84
C CYS A 109 -14.29 -12.83 9.68
N ASP A 110 -14.45 -12.85 11.00
CA ASP A 110 -13.66 -13.77 11.80
C ASP A 110 -13.93 -15.15 11.16
N PRO A 111 -12.91 -15.91 10.74
CA PRO A 111 -13.14 -17.31 10.50
C PRO A 111 -13.67 -17.81 11.84
N ALA A 112 -14.97 -18.11 11.89
CA ALA A 112 -15.59 -18.72 13.04
C ALA A 112 -14.60 -19.74 13.57
N SER A 113 -14.31 -19.65 14.87
CA SER A 113 -13.63 -20.66 15.66
C SER A 113 -13.76 -22.02 14.96
N ALA A 114 -12.72 -22.42 14.22
CA ALA A 114 -12.75 -23.69 13.48
C ALA A 114 -12.88 -24.89 14.45
N LYS A 115 -12.76 -24.62 15.76
CA LYS A 115 -13.06 -25.53 16.86
C LYS A 115 -14.56 -25.69 17.15
N ASP A 116 -15.41 -24.69 16.95
CA ASP A 116 -16.83 -24.77 17.37
C ASP A 116 -17.74 -25.37 16.29
N ALA A 117 -17.31 -25.37 15.02
CA ALA A 117 -18.11 -25.92 13.92
C ALA A 117 -18.04 -27.45 13.81
N ARG A 118 -16.97 -28.10 14.29
CA ARG A 118 -16.86 -29.57 14.32
C ARG A 118 -17.59 -30.22 15.50
N GLU A 119 -17.91 -29.46 16.54
CA GLU A 119 -18.58 -29.96 17.74
C GLU A 119 -20.11 -29.94 17.65
N ARG A 120 -20.68 -29.28 16.62
CA ARG A 120 -22.14 -29.18 16.39
C ARG A 120 -22.66 -29.98 15.20
N ALA A 121 -21.83 -30.80 14.56
CA ALA A 121 -22.31 -31.74 13.55
C ALA A 121 -22.93 -32.95 14.26
N PRO A 122 -24.22 -33.28 14.06
CA PRO A 122 -24.76 -34.55 14.52
C PRO A 122 -24.00 -35.70 13.85
N ARG A 123 -23.63 -36.73 14.62
CA ARG A 123 -23.09 -37.98 14.09
C ARG A 123 -24.15 -38.72 13.29
#